data_AF-A0A1I0PZD8-F1
#
_entry.id   AF-A0A1I0PZD8-F1
#
_cell.length_a   1.000
_cell.length_b   1.000
_cell.length_c   1.000
_cell.angle_alpha   90.00
_cell.angle_beta   90.00
_cell.angle_gamma   90.00
#
_symmetry.space_group_name_H-M   'P 1'
#
loop_
_entity.id
_entity.type
_entity.pdbx_description
1 polymer ?
#
loop_
_entity_poly.entity_id
_entity_poly.type
_entity_poly.pdbx_seq_one_letter_code
_entity_poly.pdbx_strand_id
1 'polypeptide(L)'
;MKPKNIRSAPIFTSILLCSSILTGCADTIESTALSENTTTSIEETSETTTEATTSETTETSERTTYPTEDVPDEVLEQIQIIYDNYDVWKLQPYDPSTDYSEEYWNSPLYAITDLDNDGMLEIIKTGFSGSGVYSGNVFYEVTEDGELELLNEEFGGDLGGPDLWNHDAYSYYTDEDGTRWYLTQDYCQSGVSYWQFEYSCLSVADGYTYVPYCYEEFSATYDEESDSCIEEFNFYDGDRNEITEDEFDQIMAEYADIVEGESAIGWIPAKPDGEMLMPSMYNLIDSYRTFEGL
;
A
#
# COMPACT_ATOMS: atom_id res chain seq x y z
N MET A 1 -7.40 18.88 -44.81
CA MET A 1 -6.35 19.19 -43.82
C MET A 1 -6.88 18.78 -42.46
N LYS A 2 -6.47 17.61 -41.97
CA LYS A 2 -6.76 17.17 -40.59
C LYS A 2 -5.74 17.84 -39.66
N PRO A 3 -6.13 18.32 -38.47
CA PRO A 3 -5.16 18.75 -37.47
C PRO A 3 -4.38 17.52 -36.96
N LYS A 4 -3.05 17.67 -36.85
CA LYS A 4 -2.18 16.72 -36.17
C LYS A 4 -2.43 16.87 -34.67
N ASN A 5 -2.96 15.83 -34.03
CA ASN A 5 -2.94 15.73 -32.58
C ASN A 5 -1.49 15.49 -32.16
N ILE A 6 -0.93 16.48 -31.47
CA ILE A 6 0.35 16.40 -30.78
C ILE A 6 0.05 15.58 -29.53
N ARG A 7 0.52 14.33 -29.48
CA ARG A 7 0.56 13.53 -28.25
C ARG A 7 1.45 14.26 -27.25
N SER A 8 0.88 14.78 -26.17
CA SER A 8 1.62 15.20 -24.98
C SER A 8 1.82 13.95 -24.11
N ALA A 9 3.01 13.35 -24.20
CA ALA A 9 3.46 12.36 -23.24
C ALA A 9 3.66 13.02 -21.86
N PRO A 10 3.30 12.37 -20.74
CA PRO A 10 3.69 12.83 -19.42
C PRO A 10 5.23 12.81 -19.29
N ILE A 11 5.76 13.90 -18.76
CA ILE A 11 7.19 14.12 -18.54
C ILE A 11 7.61 13.27 -17.33
N PHE A 12 8.27 12.14 -17.56
CA PHE A 12 8.98 11.42 -16.49
C PHE A 12 10.27 12.16 -16.12
N THR A 13 10.35 12.59 -14.87
CA THR A 13 11.57 13.15 -14.28
C THR A 13 12.57 12.01 -14.08
N SER A 14 13.65 12.00 -14.86
CA SER A 14 14.69 10.96 -14.82
C SER A 14 15.36 10.88 -13.44
N ILE A 15 15.28 9.72 -12.78
CA ILE A 15 16.15 9.39 -11.66
C ILE A 15 17.53 9.07 -12.23
N LEU A 16 18.48 9.98 -12.02
CA LEU A 16 19.88 9.81 -12.40
C LEU A 16 20.52 8.77 -11.46
N LEU A 17 20.76 7.55 -11.95
CA LEU A 17 21.60 6.57 -11.24
C LEU A 17 23.04 7.09 -11.20
N CYS A 18 23.47 7.59 -10.04
CA CYS A 18 24.88 7.86 -9.78
C CYS A 18 25.61 6.54 -9.47
N SER A 19 26.27 5.97 -10.46
CA SER A 19 27.21 4.85 -10.28
C SER A 19 28.45 5.33 -9.51
N SER A 20 28.51 5.07 -8.21
CA SER A 20 29.76 5.15 -7.44
C SER A 20 30.52 3.83 -7.59
N ILE A 21 31.52 3.84 -8.47
CA ILE A 21 32.59 2.84 -8.49
C ILE A 21 33.39 3.00 -7.19
N LEU A 22 33.20 2.10 -6.23
CA LEU A 22 34.11 1.92 -5.11
C LEU A 22 35.06 0.77 -5.43
N THR A 23 36.23 1.15 -5.95
CA THR A 23 37.44 0.33 -5.96
C THR A 23 37.87 0.12 -4.50
N GLY A 24 37.68 -1.09 -3.96
CA GLY A 24 38.19 -1.49 -2.66
C GLY A 24 38.98 -2.79 -2.81
N CYS A 25 40.31 -2.68 -2.69
CA CYS A 25 41.24 -3.80 -2.80
C CYS A 25 40.95 -4.88 -1.75
N ALA A 26 41.05 -6.13 -2.21
CA ALA A 26 41.13 -7.32 -1.40
C ALA A 26 42.34 -7.25 -0.44
N ASP A 27 42.15 -7.72 0.79
CA ASP A 27 43.15 -8.54 1.46
C ASP A 27 42.46 -9.64 2.26
N THR A 28 42.93 -10.86 2.02
CA THR A 28 42.55 -12.10 2.70
C THR A 28 43.38 -12.21 3.97
N ILE A 29 42.84 -12.75 5.07
CA ILE A 29 43.57 -13.66 5.97
C ILE A 29 42.58 -14.56 6.75
N GLU A 30 43.04 -15.80 6.85
CA GLU A 30 42.50 -17.06 7.35
C GLU A 30 41.85 -17.13 8.74
N SER A 31 41.05 -18.19 8.86
CA SER A 31 40.55 -18.76 10.11
C SER A 31 41.68 -19.25 11.01
N THR A 32 41.47 -19.21 12.33
CA THR A 32 41.97 -20.28 13.21
C THR A 32 41.14 -20.35 14.49
N ALA A 33 40.67 -21.56 14.79
CA ALA A 33 40.07 -21.95 16.05
C ALA A 33 41.14 -22.25 17.12
N LEU A 34 40.83 -21.98 18.39
CA LEU A 34 41.01 -22.83 19.58
C LEU A 34 40.63 -21.98 20.82
N SER A 35 39.60 -22.36 21.59
CA SER A 35 39.70 -23.20 22.80
C SER A 35 40.63 -22.63 23.87
N GLU A 36 40.07 -22.18 25.00
CA GLU A 36 40.20 -22.90 26.28
C GLU A 36 39.30 -22.32 27.37
N ASN A 37 38.73 -23.25 28.12
CA ASN A 37 37.87 -23.13 29.29
C ASN A 37 38.71 -22.82 30.54
N THR A 38 38.15 -22.19 31.59
CA THR A 38 38.29 -22.56 33.02
C THR A 38 37.61 -21.52 33.95
N THR A 39 36.41 -21.87 34.39
CA THR A 39 35.92 -21.98 35.80
C THR A 39 36.63 -21.19 36.92
N THR A 40 35.86 -20.52 37.81
CA THR A 40 35.59 -20.97 39.21
C THR A 40 35.17 -19.83 40.19
N SER A 41 34.04 -20.09 40.91
CA SER A 41 33.55 -19.62 42.24
C SER A 41 33.18 -18.15 42.45
N ILE A 42 31.96 -17.75 42.88
CA ILE A 42 31.05 -18.09 44.01
C ILE A 42 31.62 -17.77 45.41
N GLU A 43 31.06 -16.74 46.06
CA GLU A 43 30.47 -16.67 47.43
C GLU A 43 30.11 -15.18 47.70
N GLU A 44 28.84 -14.79 47.77
CA GLU A 44 27.86 -14.83 48.88
C GLU A 44 28.12 -13.85 50.04
N THR A 45 27.11 -13.01 50.32
CA THR A 45 26.53 -12.66 51.66
C THR A 45 26.39 -11.15 51.97
N SER A 46 25.13 -10.72 52.17
CA SER A 46 24.60 -10.07 53.39
C SER A 46 23.74 -8.81 53.16
N GLU A 47 22.60 -8.85 53.84
CA GLU A 47 21.45 -7.95 53.94
C GLU A 47 21.77 -6.49 54.31
N THR A 48 20.89 -5.55 53.92
CA THR A 48 20.26 -4.58 54.84
C THR A 48 19.01 -3.97 54.21
N THR A 49 17.89 -4.04 54.93
CA THR A 49 16.59 -3.42 54.65
C THR A 49 16.63 -1.90 54.72
N THR A 50 16.00 -1.21 53.76
CA THR A 50 15.48 0.15 53.95
C THR A 50 14.19 0.32 53.16
N GLU A 51 13.08 0.52 53.87
CA GLU A 51 11.80 0.96 53.33
C GLU A 51 11.94 2.38 52.77
N ALA A 52 11.48 2.58 51.53
CA ALA A 52 11.24 3.91 50.98
C ALA A 52 9.87 3.90 50.29
N THR A 53 8.96 4.66 50.89
CA THR A 53 7.61 4.96 50.41
C THR A 53 7.64 5.53 49.00
N THR A 54 7.20 4.75 48.01
CA THR A 54 6.93 5.24 46.65
C THR A 54 5.61 6.03 46.69
N SER A 55 5.68 7.35 46.53
CA SER A 55 4.51 8.15 46.17
C SER A 55 4.13 7.84 44.73
N GLU A 56 2.87 7.46 44.53
CA GLU A 56 2.23 7.43 43.22
C GLU A 56 2.19 8.87 42.67
N THR A 57 3.11 9.17 41.76
CA THR A 57 2.92 10.30 40.84
C THR A 57 1.96 9.83 39.78
N THR A 58 0.70 10.25 39.88
CA THR A 58 -0.26 10.13 38.79
C THR A 58 0.20 11.06 37.67
N GLU A 59 0.91 10.52 36.68
CA GLU A 59 1.20 11.24 35.44
C GLU A 59 -0.13 11.48 34.73
N THR A 60 -0.63 12.71 34.87
CA THR A 60 -1.72 13.20 34.04
C THR A 60 -1.10 13.49 32.68
N SER A 61 -1.22 12.55 31.76
CA SER A 61 -0.89 12.75 30.35
C SER A 61 -1.68 13.95 29.83
N GLU A 62 -0.98 15.02 29.46
CA GLU A 62 -1.57 16.17 28.81
C GLU A 62 -2.10 15.72 27.45
N ARG A 63 -3.41 15.38 27.39
CA ARG A 63 -4.14 15.15 26.14
C ARG A 63 -3.99 16.42 25.32
N THR A 64 -3.15 16.37 24.30
CA THR A 64 -3.04 17.44 23.32
C THR A 64 -4.41 17.54 22.66
N THR A 65 -5.14 18.64 22.92
CA THR A 65 -6.44 18.87 22.31
C THR A 65 -6.22 19.33 20.88
N TYR A 66 -6.41 18.43 19.94
CA TYR A 66 -6.40 18.72 18.50
C TYR A 66 -7.72 19.38 18.09
N PRO A 67 -7.71 20.29 17.10
CA PRO A 67 -8.95 20.85 16.58
C PRO A 67 -9.72 19.73 15.87
N THR A 68 -10.89 19.39 16.42
CA THR A 68 -11.84 18.42 15.87
C THR A 68 -13.18 19.09 15.57
N GLU A 69 -13.22 20.42 15.51
CA GLU A 69 -14.46 21.23 15.47
C GLU A 69 -15.29 21.01 14.18
N ASP A 70 -14.63 20.52 13.13
CA ASP A 70 -15.14 20.24 11.78
C ASP A 70 -15.37 18.75 11.51
N VAL A 71 -14.94 17.86 12.41
CA VAL A 71 -15.16 16.41 12.31
C VAL A 71 -16.35 16.03 13.18
N PRO A 72 -17.40 15.38 12.64
CA PRO A 72 -18.55 14.95 13.43
C PRO A 72 -18.16 14.02 14.60
N ASP A 73 -18.89 14.11 15.72
CA ASP A 73 -18.61 13.28 16.91
C ASP A 73 -18.66 11.78 16.59
N GLU A 74 -19.61 11.35 15.75
CA GLU A 74 -19.76 9.95 15.31
C GLU A 74 -18.51 9.46 14.55
N VAL A 75 -17.94 10.29 13.68
CA VAL A 75 -16.68 9.99 12.97
C VAL A 75 -15.50 9.94 13.94
N LEU A 76 -15.43 10.85 14.93
CA LEU A 76 -14.38 10.82 15.95
C LEU A 76 -14.44 9.55 16.81
N GLU A 77 -15.63 9.02 17.09
CA GLU A 77 -15.82 7.75 17.78
C GLU A 77 -15.25 6.58 16.96
N GLN A 78 -15.50 6.55 15.65
CA GLN A 78 -14.93 5.54 14.75
C GLN A 78 -13.40 5.65 14.63
N ILE A 79 -12.87 6.87 14.47
CA ILE A 79 -11.41 7.10 14.45
C ILE A 79 -10.77 6.65 15.78
N GLN A 80 -11.46 6.82 16.91
CA GLN A 80 -10.99 6.32 18.20
C GLN A 80 -10.96 4.79 18.25
N ILE A 81 -11.96 4.10 17.71
CA ILE A 81 -11.97 2.64 17.57
C ILE A 81 -10.76 2.18 16.73
N ILE A 82 -10.53 2.83 15.59
CA ILE A 82 -9.39 2.53 14.72
C ILE A 82 -8.08 2.73 15.47
N TYR A 83 -7.91 3.85 16.17
CA TYR A 83 -6.71 4.15 16.95
C TYR A 83 -6.47 3.12 18.06
N ASP A 84 -7.50 2.75 18.80
CA ASP A 84 -7.38 1.78 19.91
C ASP A 84 -7.06 0.36 19.42
N ASN A 85 -7.39 0.06 18.16
CA ASN A 85 -7.08 -1.20 17.49
C ASN A 85 -5.80 -1.16 16.64
N TYR A 86 -4.92 -0.17 16.82
CA TYR A 86 -3.69 -0.03 16.02
C TYR A 86 -2.86 -1.31 15.88
N ASP A 87 -2.75 -2.11 16.96
CA ASP A 87 -1.97 -3.35 16.95
C ASP A 87 -2.58 -4.45 16.06
N VAL A 88 -3.88 -4.34 15.70
CA VAL A 88 -4.61 -5.28 14.84
C VAL A 88 -4.28 -5.03 13.37
N TRP A 89 -4.38 -3.78 12.92
CA TRP A 89 -4.30 -3.44 11.49
C TRP A 89 -2.94 -2.92 11.03
N LYS A 90 -2.06 -2.51 11.95
CA LYS A 90 -0.70 -2.11 11.57
C LYS A 90 0.04 -3.27 10.89
N LEU A 91 0.86 -2.95 9.90
CA LEU A 91 1.84 -3.88 9.35
C LEU A 91 2.70 -4.46 10.47
N GLN A 92 2.75 -5.79 10.46
CA GLN A 92 3.65 -6.56 11.29
C GLN A 92 4.84 -6.99 10.41
N PRO A 93 6.06 -7.12 10.98
CA PRO A 93 7.22 -7.65 10.26
C PRO A 93 6.99 -9.05 9.64
N TYR A 94 5.98 -9.77 10.14
CA TYR A 94 5.39 -10.95 9.52
C TYR A 94 3.87 -10.79 9.59
N ASP A 95 3.25 -10.60 8.44
CA ASP A 95 1.80 -10.52 8.32
C ASP A 95 1.26 -11.73 7.53
N PRO A 96 0.62 -12.70 8.19
CA PRO A 96 0.11 -13.90 7.54
C PRO A 96 -1.13 -13.64 6.67
N SER A 97 -1.75 -12.44 6.74
CA SER A 97 -2.79 -12.02 5.78
C SER A 97 -2.22 -11.62 4.43
N THR A 98 -0.89 -11.67 4.28
CA THR A 98 -0.19 -11.31 3.06
C THR A 98 0.78 -12.45 2.71
N ASP A 99 0.81 -12.88 1.44
CA ASP A 99 1.74 -13.92 0.96
C ASP A 99 3.23 -13.45 0.96
N TYR A 100 3.49 -12.22 1.39
CA TYR A 100 4.81 -11.60 1.45
C TYR A 100 5.56 -12.00 2.73
N SER A 101 6.40 -13.04 2.62
CA SER A 101 7.26 -13.49 3.72
C SER A 101 8.42 -12.53 3.98
N GLU A 102 8.47 -11.92 5.17
CA GLU A 102 9.62 -11.28 5.84
C GLU A 102 10.36 -10.13 5.12
N GLU A 103 10.17 -9.95 3.81
CA GLU A 103 10.72 -8.83 3.03
C GLU A 103 9.75 -7.66 3.10
N TYR A 104 10.15 -6.70 3.94
CA TYR A 104 9.54 -5.39 4.15
C TYR A 104 8.72 -4.90 2.96
N TRP A 105 7.46 -4.57 3.23
CA TRP A 105 6.69 -3.67 2.39
C TRP A 105 7.55 -2.41 2.18
N ASN A 106 7.92 -2.14 0.94
CA ASN A 106 8.58 -0.91 0.57
C ASN A 106 7.53 0.19 0.61
N SER A 107 7.83 1.26 1.36
CA SER A 107 7.00 2.47 1.47
C SER A 107 5.53 2.18 1.84
N PRO A 108 5.27 1.56 3.00
CA PRO A 108 3.91 1.29 3.41
C PRO A 108 3.15 2.59 3.68
N LEU A 109 1.89 2.61 3.25
CA LEU A 109 0.96 3.72 3.41
C LEU A 109 -0.33 3.23 4.08
N TYR A 110 -0.89 4.09 4.92
CA TYR A 110 -2.22 3.89 5.51
C TYR A 110 -3.14 5.04 5.15
N ALA A 111 -4.44 4.79 5.03
CA ALA A 111 -5.45 5.84 4.96
C ALA A 111 -6.70 5.43 5.73
N ILE A 112 -7.48 6.41 6.18
CA ILE A 112 -8.81 6.19 6.76
C ILE A 112 -9.82 7.05 6.02
N THR A 113 -10.91 6.45 5.58
CA THR A 113 -11.87 7.06 4.67
C THR A 113 -13.17 6.27 4.65
N ASP A 114 -14.28 6.93 4.38
CA ASP A 114 -15.59 6.31 4.06
C ASP A 114 -15.66 6.10 2.54
N LEU A 115 -15.09 5.00 2.05
CA LEU A 115 -14.92 4.73 0.62
C LEU A 115 -16.24 4.44 -0.08
N ASP A 116 -17.16 3.73 0.54
CA ASP A 116 -18.43 3.36 -0.08
C ASP A 116 -19.59 4.30 0.23
N ASN A 117 -19.39 5.27 1.15
CA ASN A 117 -20.37 6.27 1.61
C ASN A 117 -21.53 5.65 2.41
N ASP A 118 -21.28 4.56 3.12
CA ASP A 118 -22.24 3.99 4.06
C ASP A 118 -22.22 4.68 5.44
N GLY A 119 -21.22 5.53 5.68
CA GLY A 119 -21.02 6.28 6.93
C GLY A 119 -20.10 5.60 7.92
N MET A 120 -19.57 4.43 7.57
CA MET A 120 -18.52 3.73 8.29
C MET A 120 -17.15 4.05 7.70
N LEU A 121 -16.10 3.89 8.50
CA LEU A 121 -14.73 4.20 8.07
C LEU A 121 -13.96 2.93 7.77
N GLU A 122 -13.36 2.90 6.58
CA GLU A 122 -12.40 1.89 6.18
C GLU A 122 -10.97 2.35 6.50
N ILE A 123 -10.14 1.39 6.85
CA ILE A 123 -8.69 1.53 6.90
C ILE A 123 -8.11 0.85 5.68
N ILE A 124 -7.38 1.60 4.86
CA ILE A 124 -6.58 1.05 3.77
C ILE A 124 -5.15 0.90 4.25
N LYS A 125 -4.57 -0.27 4.02
CA LYS A 125 -3.14 -0.54 4.16
C LYS A 125 -2.60 -1.00 2.83
N THR A 126 -1.59 -0.31 2.31
CA THR A 126 -1.00 -0.60 1.00
C THR A 126 0.51 -0.38 0.98
N GLY A 127 1.14 -0.86 -0.08
CA GLY A 127 2.55 -0.76 -0.40
C GLY A 127 2.94 -1.84 -1.40
N PHE A 128 4.24 -1.98 -1.64
CA PHE A 128 4.75 -2.92 -2.65
C PHE A 128 6.02 -3.62 -2.18
N SER A 129 6.38 -4.72 -2.83
CA SER A 129 7.61 -5.46 -2.54
C SER A 129 8.37 -5.86 -3.80
N GLY A 130 9.67 -6.12 -3.62
CA GLY A 130 10.55 -6.57 -4.68
C GLY A 130 10.78 -5.54 -5.81
N SER A 131 11.60 -5.95 -6.78
CA SER A 131 11.86 -5.15 -7.99
C SER A 131 10.77 -5.28 -9.05
N GLY A 132 9.86 -6.24 -8.88
CA GLY A 132 8.73 -6.45 -9.78
C GLY A 132 7.51 -5.59 -9.46
N VAL A 133 7.58 -4.81 -8.37
CA VAL A 133 6.54 -3.88 -7.92
C VAL A 133 5.23 -4.62 -7.58
N TYR A 134 5.34 -5.76 -6.91
CA TYR A 134 4.16 -6.50 -6.49
C TYR A 134 3.52 -5.78 -5.30
N SER A 135 2.33 -5.23 -5.50
CA SER A 135 1.59 -4.56 -4.44
C SER A 135 0.75 -5.54 -3.64
N GLY A 136 0.27 -5.06 -2.50
CA GLY A 136 -0.82 -5.69 -1.80
C GLY A 136 -1.67 -4.64 -1.13
N ASN A 137 -2.92 -4.98 -0.84
CA ASN A 137 -3.80 -4.09 -0.10
C ASN A 137 -4.61 -4.88 0.92
N VAL A 138 -4.78 -4.29 2.09
CA VAL A 138 -5.61 -4.85 3.16
C VAL A 138 -6.56 -3.77 3.63
N PHE A 139 -7.82 -4.15 3.78
CA PHE A 139 -8.93 -3.30 4.13
C PHE A 139 -9.55 -3.79 5.43
N TYR A 140 -9.74 -2.87 6.36
CA TYR A 140 -10.56 -3.08 7.53
C TYR A 140 -11.70 -2.06 7.54
N GLU A 141 -12.76 -2.33 8.26
CA GLU A 141 -13.92 -1.45 8.41
C GLU A 141 -14.36 -1.40 9.86
N VAL A 142 -14.81 -0.23 10.31
CA VAL A 142 -15.55 -0.12 11.56
C VAL A 142 -16.99 -0.53 11.29
N THR A 143 -17.50 -1.53 11.98
CA THR A 143 -18.90 -1.97 11.84
C THR A 143 -19.86 -1.09 12.64
N GLU A 144 -21.16 -1.10 12.31
CA GLU A 144 -22.20 -0.36 13.04
C GLU A 144 -22.21 -0.66 14.56
N ASP A 145 -21.78 -1.86 14.95
CA ASP A 145 -21.70 -2.30 16.36
C ASP A 145 -20.43 -1.77 17.07
N GLY A 146 -19.55 -1.06 16.36
CA GLY A 146 -18.33 -0.44 16.90
C GLY A 146 -17.12 -1.35 16.99
N GLU A 147 -17.08 -2.42 16.19
CA GLU A 147 -15.96 -3.37 16.10
C GLU A 147 -15.18 -3.16 14.80
N LEU A 148 -13.88 -3.46 14.80
CA LEU A 148 -13.04 -3.41 13.59
C LEU A 148 -12.97 -4.80 12.93
N GLU A 149 -13.42 -4.91 11.69
CA GLU A 149 -13.44 -6.16 10.93
C GLU A 149 -12.55 -6.10 9.69
N LEU A 150 -12.01 -7.26 9.29
CA LEU A 150 -11.21 -7.40 8.07
C LEU A 150 -12.17 -7.60 6.88
N LEU A 151 -12.06 -6.76 5.86
CA LEU A 151 -12.92 -6.82 4.67
C LEU A 151 -12.40 -7.80 3.61
N ASN A 152 -11.08 -7.90 3.45
CA ASN A 152 -10.46 -8.74 2.44
C ASN A 152 -9.27 -9.53 2.99
N GLU A 153 -9.08 -10.76 2.48
CA GLU A 153 -7.85 -11.51 2.71
C GLU A 153 -6.91 -11.43 1.49
N GLU A 154 -7.42 -11.51 0.24
CA GLU A 154 -6.61 -11.46 -1.00
C GLU A 154 -7.43 -10.93 -2.20
N PHE A 155 -6.84 -10.14 -3.11
CA PHE A 155 -7.52 -9.78 -4.37
C PHE A 155 -7.49 -10.92 -5.38
N GLY A 156 -8.61 -11.13 -6.08
CA GLY A 156 -8.75 -12.17 -7.11
C GLY A 156 -8.20 -11.82 -8.49
N GLY A 157 -7.40 -10.76 -8.62
CA GLY A 157 -6.78 -10.33 -9.89
C GLY A 157 -5.56 -11.16 -10.26
N ASP A 158 -5.19 -11.15 -11.54
CA ASP A 158 -4.04 -11.93 -12.04
C ASP A 158 -2.70 -11.47 -11.49
N LEU A 159 -2.66 -10.22 -11.01
CA LEU A 159 -1.46 -9.57 -10.48
C LEU A 159 -1.51 -9.33 -8.95
N GLY A 160 -2.58 -9.74 -8.26
CA GLY A 160 -2.68 -9.64 -6.80
C GLY A 160 -3.37 -8.38 -6.27
N GLY A 161 -3.87 -7.50 -7.14
CA GLY A 161 -4.77 -6.39 -6.80
C GLY A 161 -4.18 -5.01 -7.10
N PRO A 162 -4.97 -3.94 -7.00
CA PRO A 162 -4.59 -2.63 -7.55
C PRO A 162 -3.39 -1.98 -6.84
N ASP A 163 -2.58 -1.21 -7.56
CA ASP A 163 -1.46 -0.43 -7.03
C ASP A 163 -1.93 0.83 -6.29
N LEU A 164 -2.51 0.66 -5.09
CA LEU A 164 -3.05 1.80 -4.35
C LEU A 164 -1.98 2.73 -3.76
N TRP A 165 -0.73 2.26 -3.68
CA TRP A 165 0.37 2.99 -3.07
C TRP A 165 0.91 4.15 -3.92
N ASN A 166 0.53 4.26 -5.20
CA ASN A 166 1.16 5.16 -6.17
C ASN A 166 0.27 6.35 -6.61
N HIS A 167 -0.91 6.52 -6.00
CA HIS A 167 -1.82 7.63 -6.36
C HIS A 167 -2.38 8.32 -5.12
N ASP A 168 -2.37 9.65 -5.13
CA ASP A 168 -2.98 10.50 -4.08
C ASP A 168 -4.49 10.73 -4.28
N ALA A 169 -5.04 10.28 -5.41
CA ALA A 169 -6.46 10.38 -5.72
C ALA A 169 -6.90 9.28 -6.70
N TYR A 170 -8.15 8.87 -6.59
CA TYR A 170 -8.77 7.86 -7.46
C TYR A 170 -10.01 8.42 -8.12
N SER A 171 -10.11 8.20 -9.43
CA SER A 171 -11.35 8.45 -10.16
C SER A 171 -12.41 7.45 -9.71
N TYR A 172 -13.67 7.89 -9.64
CA TYR A 172 -14.78 7.03 -9.25
C TYR A 172 -16.01 7.26 -10.13
N TYR A 173 -16.93 6.30 -10.07
CA TYR A 173 -18.31 6.42 -10.52
C TYR A 173 -19.24 5.74 -9.51
N THR A 174 -20.52 6.10 -9.55
CA THR A 174 -21.58 5.43 -8.78
C THR A 174 -22.51 4.70 -9.74
N ASP A 175 -22.78 3.43 -9.50
CA ASP A 175 -23.68 2.65 -10.36
C ASP A 175 -25.17 2.92 -10.08
N GLU A 176 -26.05 2.23 -10.80
CA GLU A 176 -27.51 2.40 -10.68
C GLU A 176 -28.07 1.97 -9.30
N ASP A 177 -27.35 1.09 -8.60
CA ASP A 177 -27.71 0.59 -7.28
C ASP A 177 -27.18 1.50 -6.15
N GLY A 178 -26.34 2.49 -6.50
CA GLY A 178 -25.75 3.45 -5.58
C GLY A 178 -24.39 3.02 -5.04
N THR A 179 -23.82 1.91 -5.54
CA THR A 179 -22.50 1.44 -5.13
C THR A 179 -21.43 2.31 -5.75
N ARG A 180 -20.48 2.78 -4.92
CA ARG A 180 -19.30 3.50 -5.41
C ARG A 180 -18.24 2.53 -5.90
N TRP A 181 -17.69 2.84 -7.07
CA TRP A 181 -16.63 2.11 -7.73
C TRP A 181 -15.46 3.03 -8.05
N TYR A 182 -14.26 2.58 -7.73
CA TYR A 182 -13.00 3.26 -7.99
C TYR A 182 -12.31 2.66 -9.20
N LEU A 183 -11.84 3.51 -10.10
CA LEU A 183 -11.02 3.10 -11.22
C LEU A 183 -9.58 2.94 -10.73
N THR A 184 -9.04 1.75 -10.90
CA THR A 184 -7.72 1.35 -10.42
C THR A 184 -6.86 0.80 -11.53
N GLN A 185 -5.56 0.71 -11.24
CA GLN A 185 -4.57 0.11 -12.12
C GLN A 185 -3.63 -0.74 -11.27
N ASP A 186 -3.14 -1.83 -11.84
CA ASP A 186 -2.03 -2.62 -11.29
C ASP A 186 -0.93 -2.73 -12.34
N TYR A 187 0.33 -2.55 -11.92
CA TYR A 187 1.51 -2.64 -12.75
C TYR A 187 2.49 -3.66 -12.18
N CYS A 188 2.82 -4.67 -12.98
CA CYS A 188 3.92 -5.57 -12.67
C CYS A 188 5.03 -5.50 -13.70
N GLN A 189 6.25 -5.80 -13.26
CA GLN A 189 7.43 -5.86 -14.11
C GLN A 189 8.27 -7.10 -13.82
N SER A 190 8.80 -7.72 -14.88
CA SER A 190 9.80 -8.77 -14.75
C SER A 190 11.02 -8.43 -15.61
N GLY A 191 11.96 -7.71 -14.99
CA GLY A 191 13.15 -7.22 -15.67
C GLY A 191 12.83 -6.21 -16.77
N VAL A 192 13.70 -6.08 -17.76
CA VAL A 192 13.51 -5.14 -18.88
C VAL A 192 12.71 -5.75 -20.04
N SER A 193 12.42 -7.04 -19.96
CA SER A 193 11.83 -7.83 -21.06
C SER A 193 10.34 -8.09 -20.90
N TYR A 194 9.72 -7.67 -19.79
CA TYR A 194 8.30 -7.86 -19.54
C TYR A 194 7.76 -6.79 -18.61
N TRP A 195 6.61 -6.23 -18.97
CA TRP A 195 5.75 -5.48 -18.07
C TRP A 195 4.29 -5.67 -18.47
N GLN A 196 3.40 -5.44 -17.53
CA GLN A 196 1.96 -5.55 -17.73
C GLN A 196 1.24 -4.46 -16.95
N PHE A 197 0.18 -3.92 -17.54
CA PHE A 197 -0.84 -3.14 -16.85
C PHE A 197 -2.15 -3.91 -16.83
N GLU A 198 -2.81 -3.92 -15.67
CA GLU A 198 -4.21 -4.31 -15.50
C GLU A 198 -5.00 -3.05 -15.15
N TYR A 199 -6.08 -2.78 -15.90
CA TYR A 199 -7.05 -1.74 -15.58
C TYR A 199 -8.29 -2.38 -15.00
N SER A 200 -8.83 -1.82 -13.92
CA SER A 200 -9.84 -2.51 -13.12
C SER A 200 -10.72 -1.56 -12.34
N CYS A 201 -11.85 -2.05 -11.84
CA CYS A 201 -12.68 -1.33 -10.87
C CYS A 201 -12.70 -2.04 -9.52
N LEU A 202 -12.61 -1.26 -8.45
CA LEU A 202 -12.67 -1.69 -7.07
C LEU A 202 -13.88 -1.05 -6.38
N SER A 203 -14.67 -1.85 -5.67
CA SER A 203 -15.61 -1.38 -4.65
C SER A 203 -15.30 -2.08 -3.33
N VAL A 204 -15.52 -1.40 -2.21
CA VAL A 204 -15.43 -1.99 -0.86
C VAL A 204 -16.80 -2.22 -0.22
N ALA A 205 -17.88 -1.94 -0.96
CA ALA A 205 -19.23 -2.21 -0.47
C ALA A 205 -19.44 -3.72 -0.21
N ASP A 206 -20.06 -4.04 0.92
CA ASP A 206 -20.31 -5.42 1.37
C ASP A 206 -19.03 -6.30 1.39
N GLY A 207 -17.90 -5.72 1.81
CA GLY A 207 -16.59 -6.38 1.81
C GLY A 207 -15.65 -5.80 0.77
N TYR A 208 -15.54 -6.46 -0.38
CA TYR A 208 -14.89 -5.88 -1.55
C TYR A 208 -15.29 -6.63 -2.82
N THR A 209 -15.30 -5.91 -3.93
CA THR A 209 -15.41 -6.47 -5.27
C THR A 209 -14.36 -5.83 -6.17
N TYR A 210 -13.61 -6.67 -6.88
CA TYR A 210 -12.55 -6.24 -7.79
C TYR A 210 -12.78 -6.86 -9.16
N VAL A 211 -12.89 -6.02 -10.20
CA VAL A 211 -13.28 -6.43 -11.55
C VAL A 211 -12.27 -5.91 -12.56
N PRO A 212 -11.48 -6.78 -13.20
CA PRO A 212 -10.62 -6.38 -14.31
C PRO A 212 -11.44 -5.93 -15.53
N TYR A 213 -11.01 -4.84 -16.16
CA TYR A 213 -11.59 -4.28 -17.39
C TYR A 213 -10.82 -4.73 -18.63
N CYS A 214 -9.50 -4.57 -18.60
CA CYS A 214 -8.61 -4.95 -19.69
C CYS A 214 -7.14 -4.96 -19.25
N TYR A 215 -6.28 -5.48 -20.12
CA TYR A 215 -4.86 -5.63 -19.88
C TYR A 215 -4.03 -5.17 -21.08
N GLU A 216 -2.89 -4.57 -20.80
CA GLU A 216 -1.82 -4.29 -21.76
C GLU A 216 -0.56 -5.03 -21.31
N GLU A 217 0.01 -5.86 -22.17
CA GLU A 217 1.24 -6.59 -21.92
C GLU A 217 2.30 -6.24 -22.95
N PHE A 218 3.52 -6.06 -22.46
CA PHE A 218 4.71 -5.98 -23.30
C PHE A 218 5.63 -7.15 -22.99
N SER A 219 6.20 -7.71 -24.05
CA SER A 219 7.33 -8.63 -23.91
C SER A 219 8.42 -8.37 -24.95
N ALA A 220 9.66 -8.69 -24.58
CA ALA A 220 10.80 -8.57 -25.46
C ALA A 220 11.65 -9.85 -25.41
N THR A 221 11.81 -10.50 -26.57
CA THR A 221 12.57 -11.76 -26.69
C THR A 221 13.74 -11.57 -27.65
N TYR A 222 14.94 -12.00 -27.25
CA TYR A 222 16.11 -11.99 -28.14
C TYR A 222 16.06 -13.18 -29.11
N ASP A 223 16.12 -12.88 -30.40
CA ASP A 223 16.23 -13.86 -31.48
C ASP A 223 17.70 -14.01 -31.90
N GLU A 224 18.25 -15.20 -31.66
CA GLU A 224 19.63 -15.55 -32.01
C GLU A 224 19.86 -15.63 -33.53
N GLU A 225 18.84 -15.99 -34.32
CA GLU A 225 18.99 -16.14 -35.78
C GLU A 225 19.12 -14.78 -36.47
N SER A 226 18.36 -13.79 -36.00
CA SER A 226 18.39 -12.43 -36.53
C SER A 226 19.35 -11.49 -35.79
N ASP A 227 19.94 -11.93 -34.66
CA ASP A 227 20.75 -11.12 -33.75
C ASP A 227 20.03 -9.82 -33.35
N SER A 228 18.73 -9.94 -33.02
CA SER A 228 17.87 -8.80 -32.70
C SER A 228 16.84 -9.12 -31.62
N CYS A 229 16.34 -8.07 -30.96
CA CYS A 229 15.22 -8.20 -30.03
C CYS A 229 13.89 -8.08 -30.80
N ILE A 230 12.94 -8.98 -30.52
CA ILE A 230 11.56 -8.93 -30.97
C ILE A 230 10.74 -8.37 -29.82
N GLU A 231 10.00 -7.29 -30.07
CA GLU A 231 9.11 -6.64 -29.11
C GLU A 231 7.67 -6.92 -29.51
N GLU A 232 6.85 -7.31 -28.54
CA GLU A 232 5.44 -7.67 -28.73
C GLU A 232 4.59 -6.91 -27.73
N PHE A 233 3.47 -6.37 -28.22
CA PHE A 233 2.41 -5.77 -27.42
C PHE A 233 1.16 -6.62 -27.60
N ASN A 234 0.60 -7.09 -26.49
CA ASN A 234 -0.61 -7.90 -26.46
C ASN A 234 -1.65 -7.18 -25.62
N PHE A 235 -2.90 -7.27 -26.03
CA PHE A 235 -4.02 -6.65 -25.34
C PHE A 235 -5.07 -7.69 -25.04
N TYR A 236 -5.73 -7.57 -23.88
CA TYR A 236 -6.77 -8.50 -23.47
C TYR A 236 -7.96 -7.77 -22.88
N ASP A 237 -9.15 -8.37 -23.01
CA ASP A 237 -10.31 -7.96 -22.22
C ASP A 237 -10.20 -8.44 -20.75
N GLY A 238 -11.14 -8.02 -19.90
CA GLY A 238 -11.18 -8.40 -18.48
C GLY A 238 -11.31 -9.91 -18.22
N ASP A 239 -11.74 -10.69 -19.22
CA ASP A 239 -11.83 -12.15 -19.16
C ASP A 239 -10.56 -12.85 -19.71
N ARG A 240 -9.49 -12.08 -19.99
CA ARG A 240 -8.21 -12.54 -20.56
C ARG A 240 -8.31 -13.11 -21.99
N ASN A 241 -9.32 -12.72 -22.77
CA ASN A 241 -9.33 -13.01 -24.20
C ASN A 241 -8.46 -11.99 -24.93
N GLU A 242 -7.61 -12.45 -25.85
CA GLU A 242 -6.79 -11.57 -26.69
C GLU A 242 -7.69 -10.72 -27.60
N ILE A 243 -7.43 -9.41 -27.63
CA ILE A 243 -8.14 -8.41 -28.42
C ILE A 243 -7.16 -7.60 -29.26
N THR A 244 -7.68 -6.89 -30.25
CA THR A 244 -6.87 -5.96 -31.05
C THR A 244 -6.60 -4.66 -30.30
N GLU A 245 -5.55 -3.93 -30.69
CA GLU A 245 -5.26 -2.57 -30.17
C GLU A 245 -6.45 -1.62 -30.34
N ASP A 246 -7.17 -1.69 -31.47
CA ASP A 246 -8.36 -0.87 -31.71
C ASP A 246 -9.51 -1.18 -30.73
N GLU A 247 -9.68 -2.45 -30.34
CA GLU A 247 -10.67 -2.87 -29.34
C GLU A 247 -10.25 -2.45 -27.93
N PHE A 248 -8.97 -2.57 -27.60
CA PHE A 248 -8.41 -2.07 -26.34
C PHE A 248 -8.58 -0.57 -26.21
N ASP A 249 -8.25 0.21 -27.25
CA ASP A 249 -8.44 1.67 -27.28
C ASP A 249 -9.92 2.05 -27.06
N GLN A 250 -10.86 1.25 -27.57
CA GLN A 250 -12.28 1.46 -27.33
C GLN A 250 -12.64 1.20 -25.86
N ILE A 251 -12.20 0.08 -25.27
CA ILE A 251 -12.44 -0.22 -23.85
C ILE A 251 -11.84 0.89 -22.97
N MET A 252 -10.64 1.36 -23.27
CA MET A 252 -10.00 2.44 -22.51
C MET A 252 -10.74 3.78 -22.64
N ALA A 253 -11.35 4.06 -23.80
CA ALA A 253 -12.23 5.22 -23.95
C ALA A 253 -13.49 5.09 -23.09
N GLU A 254 -14.11 3.90 -23.06
CA GLU A 254 -15.28 3.62 -22.22
C GLU A 254 -14.91 3.71 -20.72
N TYR A 255 -13.76 3.16 -20.33
CA TYR A 255 -13.21 3.23 -18.98
C TYR A 255 -12.93 4.68 -18.54
N ALA A 256 -12.48 5.55 -19.44
CA ALA A 256 -12.32 6.97 -19.12
C ALA A 256 -13.67 7.73 -19.07
N ASP A 257 -14.64 7.33 -19.88
CA ASP A 257 -15.93 8.01 -20.01
C ASP A 257 -16.89 7.74 -18.83
N ILE A 258 -16.68 6.66 -18.05
CA ILE A 258 -17.49 6.36 -16.86
C ILE A 258 -17.18 7.26 -15.65
N VAL A 259 -16.07 7.99 -15.66
CA VAL A 259 -15.63 8.80 -14.51
C VAL A 259 -16.63 9.93 -14.19
N GLU A 260 -17.10 9.95 -12.95
CA GLU A 260 -18.00 10.99 -12.43
C GLU A 260 -17.26 12.01 -11.56
N GLY A 261 -16.20 11.59 -10.88
CA GLY A 261 -15.43 12.43 -9.97
C GLY A 261 -14.09 11.81 -9.56
N GLU A 262 -13.41 12.49 -8.64
CA GLU A 262 -12.16 12.03 -8.02
C GLU A 262 -12.28 12.16 -6.50
N SER A 263 -11.74 11.17 -5.78
CA SER A 263 -11.58 11.17 -4.32
C SER A 263 -10.09 11.24 -3.99
N ALA A 264 -9.69 12.24 -3.21
CA ALA A 264 -8.32 12.32 -2.72
C ALA A 264 -8.12 11.34 -1.55
N ILE A 265 -6.93 10.77 -1.39
CA ILE A 265 -6.60 9.88 -0.28
C ILE A 265 -5.51 10.52 0.58
N GLY A 266 -5.80 10.71 1.86
CA GLY A 266 -4.86 11.27 2.82
C GLY A 266 -3.87 10.21 3.32
N TRP A 267 -2.87 9.88 2.52
CA TRP A 267 -1.90 8.84 2.88
C TRP A 267 -1.04 9.22 4.09
N ILE A 268 -0.95 8.29 5.03
CA ILE A 268 -0.08 8.36 6.19
C ILE A 268 1.12 7.42 5.97
N PRO A 269 2.33 7.96 5.79
CA PRO A 269 3.50 7.15 5.53
C PRO A 269 3.97 6.41 6.78
N ALA A 270 4.45 5.19 6.58
CA ALA A 270 5.02 4.36 7.62
C ALA A 270 6.45 3.91 7.29
N LYS A 271 7.16 3.50 8.33
CA LYS A 271 8.47 2.86 8.19
C LYS A 271 8.29 1.47 7.55
N PRO A 272 9.33 0.91 6.94
CA PRO A 272 9.25 -0.42 6.33
C PRO A 272 8.80 -1.52 7.30
N ASP A 273 9.10 -1.39 8.61
CA ASP A 273 8.65 -2.32 9.66
C ASP A 273 7.17 -2.14 10.06
N GLY A 274 6.44 -1.29 9.34
CA GLY A 274 5.02 -1.03 9.55
C GLY A 274 4.70 0.03 10.58
N GLU A 275 5.69 0.48 11.36
CA GLU A 275 5.50 1.54 12.35
C GLU A 275 5.18 2.84 11.61
N MET A 276 3.96 3.36 11.79
CA MET A 276 3.63 4.70 11.31
C MET A 276 4.70 5.69 11.77
N LEU A 277 5.13 6.59 10.90
CA LEU A 277 6.15 7.57 11.28
C LEU A 277 5.67 8.47 12.42
N MET A 278 4.35 8.54 12.64
CA MET A 278 3.66 9.18 13.77
C MET A 278 2.27 8.53 14.01
N PRO A 279 2.10 7.42 14.76
CA PRO A 279 0.77 6.89 15.05
C PRO A 279 0.10 7.82 16.07
N SER A 280 -0.74 8.72 15.58
CA SER A 280 -1.46 9.66 16.41
C SER A 280 -2.85 9.88 15.86
N MET A 281 -3.80 10.10 16.78
CA MET A 281 -5.16 10.52 16.45
C MET A 281 -5.18 11.67 15.43
N TYR A 282 -4.21 12.57 15.51
CA TYR A 282 -4.05 13.68 14.58
C TYR A 282 -3.90 13.25 13.13
N ASN A 283 -3.04 12.26 12.84
CA ASN A 283 -2.82 11.83 11.45
C ASN A 283 -4.02 11.04 10.90
N LEU A 284 -4.73 10.32 11.76
CA LEU A 284 -5.95 9.63 11.35
C LEU A 284 -7.04 10.64 10.96
N ILE A 285 -7.19 11.72 11.75
CA ILE A 285 -8.10 12.82 11.45
C ILE A 285 -7.69 13.56 10.16
N ASP A 286 -6.40 13.82 9.97
CA ASP A 286 -5.87 14.49 8.78
C ASP A 286 -6.07 13.66 7.50
N SER A 287 -5.93 12.33 7.62
CA SER A 287 -6.23 11.37 6.56
C SER A 287 -7.69 11.46 6.12
N TYR A 288 -8.61 11.37 7.09
CA TYR A 288 -10.06 11.48 6.85
C TYR A 288 -10.44 12.82 6.18
N ARG A 289 -9.91 13.94 6.69
CA ARG A 289 -10.20 15.28 6.10
C ARG A 289 -9.81 15.39 4.64
N THR A 290 -8.68 14.79 4.28
CA THR A 290 -8.19 14.83 2.89
C THR A 290 -9.20 14.21 1.93
N PHE A 291 -9.84 13.11 2.32
CA PHE A 291 -10.84 12.44 1.52
C PHE A 291 -12.11 13.27 1.31
N GLU A 292 -12.61 13.88 2.39
CA GLU A 292 -13.78 14.75 2.34
C GLU A 292 -13.51 16.16 1.77
N GLY A 293 -12.24 16.49 1.49
CA GLY A 293 -11.83 17.82 1.04
C GLY A 293 -12.06 18.92 2.08
N LEU A 294 -11.98 18.57 3.38
CA LEU A 294 -12.17 19.45 4.55
C LEU A 294 -10.90 20.19 4.98
#